data_AF-X1DML9-F1
#
_entry.id   AF-X1DML9-F1
#
_cell.length_a   1.000
_cell.length_b   1.000
_cell.length_c   1.000
_cell.angle_alpha   90.00
_cell.angle_beta   90.00
_cell.angle_gamma   90.00
#
_symmetry.space_group_name_H-M   'P 1'
#
loop_
_entity.id
_entity.type
_entity.pdbx_description
1 polymer ?
#
loop_
_entity_poly.entity_id
_entity_poly.type
_entity_poly.pdbx_seq_one_letter_code
_entity_poly.pdbx_strand_id
1 'polypeptide(L)'
;MAQSTIEVARAAMSAYQALESFEATQKISAGAISAEARIRYKKPNKVTVEYRSYQDPLAEFEEKLLGGVEFVTDELIGMQLIYDGRGTWLYDAGKDVAIYKPGRALYSPLRGTNTLAEIGFLCDLTHDYLLRDGGQDEIADRAIHRLGLKPKVQHRSLLLKEEVFSLKKATLALDAETSFPLKITYYPSR
;
A
#
# COMPACT_ATOMS: atom_id res chain seq x y z
N MET A 1 -17.78 -7.85 27.05
CA MET A 1 -16.46 -8.50 27.19
C MET A 1 -15.58 -7.95 26.08
N ALA A 2 -14.40 -7.40 26.40
CA ALA A 2 -13.49 -6.89 25.37
C ALA A 2 -12.86 -8.08 24.62
N GLN A 3 -12.95 -8.07 23.28
CA GLN A 3 -12.34 -9.08 22.43
C GLN A 3 -10.82 -9.01 22.59
N SER A 4 -10.16 -10.17 22.67
CA SER A 4 -8.70 -10.20 22.83
C SER A 4 -7.99 -9.74 21.56
N THR A 5 -6.82 -9.12 21.70
CA THR A 5 -6.01 -8.63 20.56
C THR A 5 -5.69 -9.75 19.55
N ILE A 6 -5.50 -10.97 20.05
CA ILE A 6 -5.23 -12.15 19.21
C ILE A 6 -6.47 -12.55 18.40
N GLU A 7 -7.66 -12.48 18.99
CA GLU A 7 -8.91 -12.75 18.26
C GLU A 7 -9.14 -11.73 17.16
N VAL A 8 -8.89 -10.44 17.42
CA VAL A 8 -8.98 -9.37 16.40
C VAL A 8 -8.00 -9.65 15.25
N ALA A 9 -6.75 -10.00 15.56
CA ALA A 9 -5.77 -10.31 14.53
C ALA A 9 -6.15 -11.56 13.72
N ARG A 10 -6.67 -12.61 14.38
CA ARG A 10 -7.16 -13.82 13.68
C ARG A 10 -8.37 -13.52 12.81
N ALA A 11 -9.29 -12.67 13.26
CA ALA A 11 -10.43 -12.24 12.45
C ALA A 11 -9.96 -11.50 11.18
N ALA A 12 -8.99 -10.59 11.29
CA ALA A 12 -8.39 -9.92 10.14
C ALA A 12 -7.66 -10.89 9.19
N MET A 13 -6.90 -11.85 9.72
CA MET A 13 -6.27 -12.91 8.93
C MET A 13 -7.32 -13.72 8.16
N SER A 14 -8.39 -14.15 8.82
CA SER A 14 -9.48 -14.92 8.20
C SER A 14 -10.25 -14.10 7.16
N ALA A 15 -10.54 -12.83 7.44
CA ALA A 15 -11.18 -11.92 6.50
C ALA A 15 -10.30 -11.73 5.25
N TYR A 16 -8.99 -11.53 5.43
CA TYR A 16 -8.06 -11.45 4.30
C TYR A 16 -7.99 -12.78 3.53
N GLN A 17 -7.99 -13.93 4.20
CA GLN A 17 -7.98 -15.24 3.52
C GLN A 17 -9.24 -15.46 2.67
N ALA A 18 -10.41 -15.06 3.17
CA ALA A 18 -11.68 -15.15 2.45
C ALA A 18 -11.85 -14.10 1.34
N LEU A 19 -11.09 -13.00 1.39
CA LEU A 19 -11.16 -11.92 0.41
C LEU A 19 -10.75 -12.40 -0.99
N GLU A 20 -11.65 -12.36 -1.96
CA GLU A 20 -11.33 -12.66 -3.36
C GLU A 20 -10.85 -11.42 -4.14
N SER A 21 -11.48 -10.29 -3.86
CA SER A 21 -11.21 -9.01 -4.52
C SER A 21 -11.70 -7.85 -3.65
N PHE A 22 -11.16 -6.65 -3.90
CA PHE A 22 -11.72 -5.42 -3.34
C PHE A 22 -11.54 -4.27 -4.33
N GLU A 23 -12.39 -3.26 -4.14
CA GLU A 23 -12.20 -1.95 -4.76
C GLU A 23 -12.19 -0.88 -3.66
N ALA A 24 -11.20 0.01 -3.72
CA ALA A 24 -11.04 1.06 -2.73
C ALA A 24 -10.42 2.33 -3.33
N THR A 25 -10.70 3.47 -2.70
CA THR A 25 -9.87 4.68 -2.89
C THR A 25 -8.75 4.64 -1.85
N GLN A 26 -7.51 4.49 -2.30
CA GLN A 26 -6.34 4.50 -1.44
C GLN A 26 -5.71 5.90 -1.41
N LYS A 27 -5.42 6.39 -0.21
CA LYS A 27 -4.64 7.63 0.00
C LYS A 27 -3.31 7.28 0.65
N ILE A 28 -2.22 7.78 0.09
CA ILE A 28 -0.86 7.60 0.61
C ILE A 28 -0.28 8.99 0.88
N SER A 29 0.40 9.15 2.02
CA SER A 29 1.05 10.39 2.40
C SER A 29 2.33 10.12 3.18
N ALA A 30 3.43 10.79 2.84
CA ALA A 30 4.68 10.77 3.60
C ALA A 30 5.45 12.09 3.42
N GLY A 31 5.54 12.91 4.46
CA GLY A 31 6.12 14.24 4.34
C GLY A 31 5.36 15.08 3.31
N ALA A 32 6.06 15.55 2.27
CA ALA A 32 5.48 16.29 1.15
C ALA A 32 4.99 15.41 -0.01
N ILE A 33 5.18 14.08 0.06
CA ILE A 33 4.62 13.14 -0.91
C ILE A 33 3.15 12.88 -0.59
N SER A 34 2.28 12.96 -1.60
CA SER A 34 0.88 12.56 -1.48
C SER A 34 0.37 11.91 -2.76
N ALA A 35 -0.50 10.91 -2.64
CA ALA A 35 -1.18 10.30 -3.77
C ALA A 35 -2.57 9.81 -3.37
N GLU A 36 -3.52 9.93 -4.30
CA GLU A 36 -4.84 9.32 -4.22
C GLU A 36 -5.07 8.50 -5.48
N ALA A 37 -5.47 7.24 -5.31
CA ALA A 37 -5.73 6.34 -6.42
C ALA A 37 -6.96 5.47 -6.18
N ARG A 38 -7.68 5.14 -7.26
CA ARG A 38 -8.65 4.04 -7.26
C ARG A 38 -7.88 2.73 -7.47
N ILE A 39 -8.08 1.79 -6.57
CA ILE A 39 -7.43 0.50 -6.55
C ILE A 39 -8.49 -0.58 -6.75
N ARG A 40 -8.27 -1.46 -7.72
CA ARG A 40 -9.01 -2.72 -7.87
C ARG A 40 -8.04 -3.86 -7.70
N TYR A 41 -8.23 -4.64 -6.65
CA TYR A 41 -7.42 -5.81 -6.34
C TYR A 41 -8.23 -7.08 -6.57
N LYS A 42 -7.58 -8.11 -7.11
CA LYS A 42 -8.13 -9.45 -7.21
C LYS A 42 -7.03 -10.48 -6.96
N LYS A 43 -7.31 -11.48 -6.12
CA LYS A 43 -6.37 -12.57 -5.85
C LYS A 43 -6.03 -13.36 -7.12
N PRO A 44 -4.81 -13.95 -7.21
CA PRO A 44 -3.75 -13.88 -6.20
C PRO A 44 -3.04 -12.52 -6.16
N ASN A 45 -2.75 -11.90 -7.30
CA ASN A 45 -1.90 -10.70 -7.37
C ASN A 45 -2.29 -9.73 -8.51
N LYS A 46 -3.56 -9.66 -8.88
CA LYS A 46 -4.00 -8.71 -9.91
C LYS A 46 -4.33 -7.36 -9.26
N VAL A 47 -3.74 -6.30 -9.78
CA VAL A 47 -3.95 -4.94 -9.26
C VAL A 47 -4.14 -3.99 -10.43
N THR A 48 -5.23 -3.24 -10.40
CA THR A 48 -5.42 -2.07 -11.27
C THR A 48 -5.35 -0.81 -10.43
N VAL A 49 -4.59 0.17 -10.90
CA VAL A 49 -4.36 1.46 -10.24
C VAL A 49 -4.72 2.56 -11.24
N GLU A 50 -5.55 3.50 -10.81
CA GLU A 50 -5.89 4.72 -11.53
C GLU A 50 -5.67 5.90 -10.59
N TYR A 51 -4.68 6.74 -10.89
CA TYR A 51 -4.37 7.89 -10.07
C TYR A 51 -5.40 9.00 -10.26
N ARG A 52 -5.81 9.62 -9.16
CA ARG A 52 -6.64 10.84 -9.14
C ARG A 52 -5.81 12.08 -8.84
N SER A 53 -4.83 11.93 -7.95
CA SER A 53 -3.85 12.95 -7.64
C SER A 53 -2.53 12.29 -7.32
N TYR A 54 -1.44 12.91 -7.73
CA TYR A 54 -0.09 12.47 -7.43
C TYR A 54 0.79 13.70 -7.20
N GLN A 55 1.55 13.69 -6.13
CA GLN A 55 2.47 14.75 -5.78
C GLN A 55 3.76 14.12 -5.27
N ASP A 56 4.84 14.32 -6.01
CA ASP A 56 6.19 13.93 -5.61
C ASP A 56 7.11 15.16 -5.66
N PRO A 57 7.53 15.71 -4.50
CA PRO A 57 8.44 16.87 -4.45
C PRO A 57 9.83 16.55 -5.00
N LEU A 58 10.17 15.26 -5.19
CA LEU A 58 11.44 14.85 -5.79
C LEU A 58 11.39 14.82 -7.33
N ALA A 59 10.23 14.99 -7.95
CA ALA A 59 10.09 14.96 -9.41
C ALA A 59 10.96 16.06 -10.08
N GLU A 60 10.91 17.29 -9.59
CA GLU A 60 11.73 18.41 -10.11
C GLU A 60 13.24 18.16 -9.93
N PHE A 61 13.61 17.45 -8.85
CA PHE A 61 15.00 17.11 -8.57
C PHE A 61 15.51 16.02 -9.51
N GLU A 62 14.70 15.00 -9.79
CA GLU A 62 15.03 13.96 -10.77
C GLU A 62 15.09 14.49 -12.20
N GLU A 63 14.21 15.43 -12.55
CA GLU A 63 14.26 16.09 -13.84
C GLU A 63 15.62 16.75 -14.08
N LYS A 64 16.13 17.46 -13.06
CA LYS A 64 17.42 18.17 -13.13
C LYS A 64 18.64 17.24 -13.15
N LEU A 65 18.59 16.07 -12.52
CA LEU A 65 19.77 15.23 -12.29
C LEU A 65 19.80 13.90 -13.04
N LEU A 66 18.63 13.37 -13.41
CA LEU A 66 18.48 12.06 -14.05
C LEU A 66 17.86 12.16 -15.45
N GLY A 67 17.57 13.37 -15.92
CA GLY A 67 16.99 13.62 -17.24
C GLY A 67 15.47 13.46 -17.31
N GLY A 68 14.79 13.37 -16.16
CA GLY A 68 13.34 13.25 -16.09
C GLY A 68 12.86 12.10 -15.20
N VAL A 69 11.65 12.24 -14.68
CA VAL A 69 10.84 11.10 -14.25
C VAL A 69 10.38 10.31 -15.48
N GLU A 70 10.14 9.01 -15.32
CA GLU A 70 9.64 8.20 -16.44
C GLU A 70 8.26 8.65 -16.93
N PHE A 71 7.42 9.16 -16.02
CA PHE A 71 6.13 9.77 -16.32
C PHE A 71 5.98 11.04 -15.50
N VAL A 72 5.54 12.12 -16.14
CA VAL A 72 5.13 13.32 -15.40
C VAL A 72 3.79 13.09 -14.70
N THR A 73 3.50 13.90 -13.69
CA THR A 73 2.30 13.75 -12.85
C THR A 73 1.00 13.69 -13.67
N ASP A 74 0.87 14.56 -14.67
CA ASP A 74 -0.33 14.61 -15.51
C ASP A 74 -0.50 13.36 -16.38
N GLU A 75 0.60 12.75 -16.83
CA GLU A 75 0.55 11.48 -17.55
C GLU A 75 0.09 10.36 -16.61
N LEU A 76 0.63 10.28 -15.39
CA LEU A 76 0.20 9.29 -14.39
C LEU A 76 -1.29 9.40 -14.05
N ILE A 77 -1.83 10.62 -13.95
CA ILE A 77 -3.24 10.88 -13.63
C ILE A 77 -4.19 10.49 -14.78
N GLY A 78 -3.70 10.36 -16.02
CA GLY A 78 -4.48 9.86 -17.17
C GLY A 78 -4.34 8.36 -17.44
N MET A 79 -3.43 7.67 -16.74
CA MET A 79 -3.05 6.29 -17.05
C MET A 79 -3.74 5.26 -16.15
N GLN A 80 -3.99 4.10 -16.74
CA GLN A 80 -4.39 2.89 -16.02
C GLN A 80 -3.21 1.92 -15.95
N LEU A 81 -2.79 1.60 -14.73
CA LEU A 81 -1.71 0.64 -14.49
C LEU A 81 -2.32 -0.70 -14.06
N ILE A 82 -2.02 -1.77 -14.78
CA ILE A 82 -2.59 -3.10 -14.56
C ILE A 82 -1.45 -4.10 -14.36
N TYR A 83 -1.27 -4.54 -13.12
CA TYR A 83 -0.42 -5.70 -12.84
C TYR A 83 -1.26 -6.97 -12.92
N ASP A 84 -0.88 -7.90 -13.79
CA ASP A 84 -1.63 -9.14 -14.05
C ASP A 84 -1.15 -10.35 -13.24
N GLY A 85 -0.15 -10.15 -12.38
CA GLY A 85 0.56 -11.19 -11.62
C GLY A 85 1.87 -11.65 -12.26
N ARG A 86 2.20 -11.19 -13.48
CA ARG A 86 3.45 -11.50 -14.19
C ARG A 86 4.16 -10.22 -14.64
N GLY A 87 3.41 -9.31 -15.25
CA GLY A 87 3.90 -8.05 -15.76
C GLY A 87 2.89 -6.93 -15.56
N THR A 88 3.32 -5.72 -15.87
CA THR A 88 2.51 -4.51 -15.72
C THR A 88 2.23 -3.91 -17.08
N TRP A 89 0.95 -3.68 -17.35
CA TRP A 89 0.48 -2.93 -18.50
C TRP A 89 0.18 -1.51 -18.07
N LEU A 90 0.66 -0.54 -18.84
CA LEU A 90 0.44 0.88 -18.63
C LEU A 90 -0.36 1.37 -19.83
N TYR A 91 -1.63 1.67 -19.62
CA TYR A 91 -2.52 2.14 -20.67
C TYR A 91 -2.71 3.66 -20.54
N ASP A 92 -2.28 4.40 -21.55
CA ASP A 92 -2.53 5.83 -21.72
C ASP A 92 -3.70 5.98 -22.69
N ALA A 93 -4.88 6.31 -22.15
CA ALA A 93 -6.09 6.49 -22.94
C ALA A 93 -6.05 7.75 -23.82
N GLY A 94 -5.25 8.76 -23.44
CA GLY A 94 -5.13 10.01 -24.20
C GLY A 94 -4.34 9.84 -25.49
N LYS A 95 -3.34 8.95 -25.48
CA LYS A 95 -2.51 8.62 -26.65
C LYS A 95 -2.93 7.32 -27.35
N ASP A 96 -3.85 6.57 -26.77
CA ASP A 96 -4.24 5.20 -27.17
C ASP A 96 -3.03 4.26 -27.31
N VAL A 97 -2.17 4.26 -26.28
CA VAL A 97 -0.96 3.44 -26.24
C VAL A 97 -0.96 2.55 -25.00
N ALA A 98 -0.55 1.30 -25.18
CA ALA A 98 -0.28 0.36 -24.10
C ALA A 98 1.20 -0.01 -24.07
N ILE A 99 1.83 0.12 -22.91
CA ILE A 99 3.23 -0.24 -22.67
C ILE A 99 3.26 -1.44 -21.73
N TYR A 100 4.02 -2.47 -22.09
CA TYR A 100 4.26 -3.63 -21.23
C TYR A 100 5.61 -3.50 -20.51
N LYS A 101 5.62 -3.76 -19.20
CA LYS A 101 6.82 -3.88 -18.39
C LYS A 101 6.88 -5.23 -17.68
N PRO A 102 8.04 -5.91 -17.68
CA PRO A 102 8.20 -7.14 -16.91
C PRO A 102 8.14 -6.84 -15.40
N GLY A 103 7.48 -7.73 -14.63
CA GLY A 103 7.37 -7.61 -13.18
C GLY A 103 6.31 -6.62 -12.69
N ARG A 104 6.31 -6.38 -11.37
CA ARG A 104 5.39 -5.44 -10.71
C ARG A 104 5.97 -4.02 -10.77
N ALA A 105 5.52 -3.25 -11.75
CA ALA A 105 5.93 -1.87 -12.02
C ALA A 105 4.76 -0.90 -11.79
N LEU A 106 4.02 -1.10 -10.70
CA LEU A 106 3.02 -0.15 -10.25
C LEU A 106 3.76 1.05 -9.67
N TYR A 107 3.51 2.24 -10.21
CA TYR A 107 4.29 3.44 -9.90
C TYR A 107 4.01 3.95 -8.49
N SER A 108 4.66 3.40 -7.47
CA SER A 108 4.43 3.75 -6.06
C SER A 108 4.90 5.16 -5.73
N PRO A 109 4.13 5.97 -4.97
CA PRO A 109 4.59 7.28 -4.49
C PRO A 109 5.77 7.17 -3.50
N LEU A 110 5.95 6.00 -2.88
CA LEU A 110 7.08 5.71 -2.01
C LEU A 110 8.04 4.77 -2.75
N ARG A 111 9.11 5.34 -3.31
CA ARG A 111 10.11 4.63 -4.13
C ARG A 111 10.70 3.44 -3.36
N GLY A 112 10.91 2.33 -4.07
CA GLY A 112 11.42 1.09 -3.47
C GLY A 112 10.44 0.35 -2.57
N THR A 113 9.17 0.77 -2.49
CA THR A 113 8.14 0.07 -1.70
C THR A 113 6.88 -0.18 -2.52
N ASN A 114 6.36 -1.41 -2.44
CA ASN A 114 5.05 -1.76 -2.97
C ASN A 114 3.98 -1.35 -1.95
N THR A 115 3.46 -0.13 -2.03
CA THR A 115 2.45 0.37 -1.08
C THR A 115 1.03 0.28 -1.63
N LEU A 116 0.89 0.15 -2.95
CA LEU A 116 -0.40 0.09 -3.64
C LEU A 116 -1.03 -1.29 -3.49
N ALA A 117 -2.27 -1.32 -2.99
CA ALA A 117 -3.01 -2.54 -2.67
C ALA A 117 -2.29 -3.48 -1.68
N GLU A 118 -1.31 -2.99 -0.93
CA GLU A 118 -0.45 -3.84 -0.09
C GLU A 118 -1.12 -4.16 1.24
N ILE A 119 -1.90 -5.24 1.24
CA ILE A 119 -2.53 -5.82 2.44
C ILE A 119 -2.10 -7.28 2.64
N GLY A 120 -1.09 -7.74 1.90
CA GLY A 120 -0.63 -9.13 1.90
C GLY A 120 -0.17 -9.60 3.27
N PHE A 121 0.54 -8.74 4.02
CA PHE A 121 1.02 -9.02 5.37
C PHE A 121 -0.08 -9.42 6.36
N LEU A 122 -1.36 -9.20 6.04
CA LEU A 122 -2.47 -9.63 6.88
C LEU A 122 -2.52 -11.16 7.05
N CYS A 123 -2.00 -11.96 6.10
CA CYS A 123 -2.01 -13.42 6.26
C CYS A 123 -1.13 -13.93 7.40
N ASP A 124 -0.10 -13.17 7.78
CA ASP A 124 0.93 -13.59 8.73
C ASP A 124 1.00 -12.71 9.98
N LEU A 125 -0.06 -11.95 10.30
CA LEU A 125 -0.08 -10.99 11.43
C LEU A 125 0.44 -11.57 12.74
N THR A 126 -0.04 -12.76 13.12
CA THR A 126 0.35 -13.39 14.39
C THR A 126 1.73 -14.06 14.32
N HIS A 127 2.19 -14.39 13.11
CA HIS A 127 3.51 -14.97 12.88
C HIS A 127 4.61 -13.91 12.85
N ASP A 128 4.42 -12.82 12.09
CA ASP A 128 5.46 -11.84 11.79
C ASP A 128 5.56 -10.69 12.80
N TYR A 129 4.48 -10.42 13.54
CA TYR A 129 4.40 -9.24 14.40
C TYR A 129 4.13 -9.60 15.86
N LEU A 130 4.77 -8.84 16.76
CA LEU A 130 4.31 -8.70 18.14
C LEU A 130 3.13 -7.73 18.13
N LEU A 131 1.99 -8.19 18.61
CA LEU A 131 0.73 -7.45 18.62
C LEU A 131 0.57 -6.72 19.95
N ARG A 132 0.12 -5.47 19.88
CA ARG A 132 -0.27 -4.66 21.04
C ARG A 132 -1.67 -4.13 20.81
N ASP A 133 -2.50 -4.18 21.83
CA ASP A 133 -3.81 -3.52 21.80
C ASP A 133 -3.65 -2.00 21.66
N GLY A 134 -4.24 -1.43 20.63
CA GLY A 134 -4.33 0.01 20.39
C GLY A 134 -5.69 0.61 20.75
N GLY A 135 -6.60 -0.20 21.30
CA GLY A 135 -7.96 0.18 21.67
C GLY A 135 -8.89 0.33 20.47
N GLN A 136 -10.09 0.84 20.76
CA GLN A 136 -11.10 1.19 19.76
C GLN A 136 -11.03 2.68 19.42
N ASP A 137 -11.52 3.04 18.25
CA ASP A 137 -11.67 4.42 17.79
C ASP A 137 -12.68 4.47 16.63
N GLU A 138 -12.75 5.61 15.93
CA GLU A 138 -13.59 5.81 14.76
C GLU A 138 -12.79 6.44 13.61
N ILE A 139 -13.03 6.00 12.37
CA ILE A 139 -12.51 6.63 11.15
C ILE A 139 -13.66 6.80 10.17
N ALA A 140 -13.98 8.04 9.79
CA ALA A 140 -15.03 8.35 8.83
C ALA A 140 -16.36 7.64 9.17
N ASP A 141 -16.81 7.82 10.41
CA ASP A 141 -18.04 7.25 10.97
C ASP A 141 -18.08 5.71 11.06
N ARG A 142 -16.92 5.06 10.94
CA ARG A 142 -16.76 3.60 11.07
C ARG A 142 -15.99 3.27 12.34
N ALA A 143 -16.59 2.45 13.19
CA ALA A 143 -15.92 1.92 14.37
C ALA A 143 -14.72 1.05 13.96
N ILE A 144 -13.59 1.22 14.66
CA ILE A 144 -12.36 0.48 14.38
C ILE A 144 -11.77 -0.19 15.60
N HIS A 145 -11.04 -1.28 15.36
CA HIS A 145 -10.05 -1.83 16.28
C HIS A 145 -8.64 -1.45 15.83
N ARG A 146 -7.83 -0.92 16.75
CA ARG A 146 -6.44 -0.58 16.47
C ARG A 146 -5.50 -1.67 16.99
N LEU A 147 -4.60 -2.10 16.12
CA LEU A 147 -3.50 -2.99 16.44
C LEU A 147 -2.17 -2.26 16.29
N GLY A 148 -1.36 -2.27 17.35
CA GLY A 148 0.05 -1.95 17.27
C GLY A 148 0.83 -3.17 16.77
N LEU A 149 1.63 -2.99 15.73
CA LEU A 149 2.43 -4.04 15.11
C LEU A 149 3.92 -3.72 15.32
N LYS A 150 4.66 -4.61 15.93
CA LYS A 150 6.14 -4.54 15.99
C LYS A 150 6.72 -5.76 15.27
N PRO A 151 7.47 -5.59 14.17
CA PRO A 151 8.09 -6.72 13.47
C PRO A 151 8.93 -7.56 14.44
N LYS A 152 8.77 -8.88 14.40
CA LYS A 152 9.61 -9.82 15.18
C LYS A 152 11.02 -9.92 14.60
N VAL A 153 11.14 -9.78 13.29
CA VAL A 153 12.42 -9.78 12.56
C VAL A 153 12.56 -8.43 11.85
N GLN A 154 13.75 -7.85 11.91
CA GLN A 154 14.09 -6.71 11.06
C GLN A 154 14.32 -7.22 9.64
N HIS A 155 13.39 -6.97 8.73
CA HIS A 155 13.63 -7.18 7.32
C HIS A 155 14.43 -6.01 6.74
N ARG A 156 15.49 -6.32 5.98
CA ARG A 156 16.34 -5.37 5.23
C ARG A 156 16.80 -6.02 3.91
N SER A 157 17.23 -5.15 2.98
CA SER A 157 18.17 -5.39 1.85
C SER A 157 17.53 -5.59 0.45
N LEU A 158 18.07 -5.17 -0.72
CA LEU A 158 19.46 -4.95 -1.20
C LEU A 158 19.60 -3.87 -2.34
N LEU A 159 20.52 -2.92 -2.14
CA LEU A 159 21.72 -2.66 -2.98
C LEU A 159 21.63 -2.34 -4.50
N LEU A 160 20.85 -1.33 -4.90
CA LEU A 160 21.20 -0.23 -5.83
C LEU A 160 19.90 0.49 -6.27
N LYS A 161 19.67 1.69 -5.72
CA LYS A 161 18.48 2.54 -5.90
C LYS A 161 17.13 1.92 -5.52
N GLU A 162 17.03 1.29 -4.35
CA GLU A 162 15.75 1.04 -3.67
C GLU A 162 15.93 1.20 -2.16
N GLU A 163 15.51 2.34 -1.60
CA GLU A 163 15.56 2.56 -0.15
C GLU A 163 14.42 1.80 0.55
N VAL A 164 14.76 0.71 1.25
CA VAL A 164 13.86 0.02 2.18
C VAL A 164 14.23 0.43 3.61
N PHE A 165 13.42 1.29 4.23
CA PHE A 165 13.60 1.68 5.64
C PHE A 165 13.16 0.54 6.56
N SER A 166 14.01 0.20 7.55
CA SER A 166 13.66 -0.79 8.57
C SER A 166 12.44 -0.30 9.36
N LEU A 167 11.35 -1.06 9.39
CA LEU A 167 10.16 -0.67 10.13
C LEU A 167 10.37 -0.84 11.65
N LYS A 168 10.23 0.24 12.43
CA LYS A 168 10.31 0.19 13.91
C LYS A 168 9.02 -0.37 14.50
N LYS A 169 7.88 0.10 14.00
CA LYS A 169 6.53 -0.34 14.34
C LYS A 169 5.57 0.12 13.24
N ALA A 170 4.37 -0.45 13.21
CA ALA A 170 3.23 0.07 12.48
C ALA A 170 1.99 0.12 13.39
N THR A 171 0.99 0.91 13.01
CA THR A 171 -0.36 0.81 13.54
C THR A 171 -1.32 0.48 12.42
N LEU A 172 -2.21 -0.47 12.69
CA LEU A 172 -3.21 -0.97 11.78
C LEU A 172 -4.59 -0.70 12.38
N ALA A 173 -5.42 0.06 11.67
CA ALA A 173 -6.82 0.28 11.99
C ALA A 173 -7.68 -0.64 11.14
N LEU A 174 -8.42 -1.53 11.79
CA LEU A 174 -9.32 -2.49 11.17
C LEU A 174 -10.76 -2.05 11.43
N ASP A 175 -11.58 -2.06 10.40
CA ASP A 175 -13.02 -1.89 10.55
C ASP A 175 -13.60 -2.95 11.49
N ALA A 176 -14.39 -2.54 12.48
CA ALA A 176 -14.89 -3.43 13.53
C ALA A 176 -15.88 -4.49 13.01
N GLU A 177 -16.58 -4.19 11.91
CA GLU A 177 -17.55 -5.09 11.30
C GLU A 177 -16.89 -6.07 10.34
N THR A 178 -16.08 -5.56 9.40
CA THR A 178 -15.52 -6.36 8.29
C THR A 178 -14.11 -6.87 8.54
N SER A 179 -13.43 -6.39 9.58
CA SER A 179 -11.99 -6.59 9.80
C SER A 179 -11.12 -6.14 8.62
N PHE A 180 -11.64 -5.30 7.71
CA PHE A 180 -10.87 -4.78 6.58
C PHE A 180 -9.97 -3.61 7.04
N PRO A 181 -8.72 -3.51 6.55
CA PRO A 181 -7.84 -2.41 6.90
C PRO A 181 -8.36 -1.07 6.36
N LEU A 182 -8.61 -0.11 7.26
CA LEU A 182 -9.00 1.26 6.89
C LEU A 182 -7.82 2.22 6.89
N LYS A 183 -6.82 1.99 7.75
CA LYS A 183 -5.61 2.82 7.82
C LYS A 183 -4.42 2.01 8.29
N ILE A 184 -3.29 2.22 7.63
CA ILE A 184 -1.99 1.69 8.06
C ILE A 184 -1.05 2.88 8.24
N THR A 185 -0.31 2.90 9.34
CA THR A 185 0.69 3.93 9.59
C THR A 185 2.01 3.26 9.94
N TYR A 186 3.02 3.48 9.11
CA TYR A 186 4.36 2.93 9.28
C TYR A 186 5.25 3.94 10.00
N TYR A 187 6.06 3.46 10.94
CA TYR A 187 7.05 4.26 11.64
C TYR A 187 8.43 3.68 11.34
N PRO A 188 9.24 4.35 10.49
CA PRO A 188 10.57 3.88 10.15
C PRO A 188 11.49 3.92 11.38
N SER A 189 12.52 3.08 11.35
CA SER A 189 13.65 3.11 12.27
C SER A 189 14.51 4.33 11.90
N ARG A 190 15.05 5.00 12.91
CA ARG A 190 16.03 6.06 12.70
C ARG A 190 17.34 5.48 12.20
#